data_AF-A0AAJ6GWP9-F1
#
_entry.id   AF-A0AAJ6GWP9-F1
#
_cell.length_a   1.000
_cell.length_b   1.000
_cell.length_c   1.000
_cell.angle_alpha   90.00
_cell.angle_beta   90.00
_cell.angle_gamma   90.00
#
_symmetry.space_group_name_H-M   'P 1'
#
loop_
_entity.id
_entity.type
_entity.pdbx_description
1 polymer ?
#
loop_
_entity_poly.entity_id
_entity_poly.type
_entity_poly.pdbx_seq_one_letter_code
_entity_poly.pdbx_strand_id
1 'polypeptide(L)'
;MIIAARPSYDYWFERWQIEVLVHKDGEAPKWKKSGPVVRNGVSYADIYSELSAAEERCAVINAEASLRIEQEPSQSQRISLRLKSEKSLQATKRLAQEERAMLVQARARKKGVIFDESKLILHKSSEDYRELIADELRQFPYLQLVLIRSEGRPIVFFRLENGSWSSPRYPNRKGLLSCHRAKIANGFDLYGSSHWGKTKAAIRQILLPRANELLKLAGIKRLLAEALAKGEKVLVYGCYVFWYETHKNVGWLVKELGSAKGSSDGEALWREGTIISQNHGRIVVLPYIKEDGVKVKGHTKNAPHEGRALPRHPDDIVEIPFSEIDGDLMIGLHGELFYE
;
A
#
# COMPACT_ATOMS: atom_id res chain seq x y z
N MET A 1 10.31 -23.69 -7.82
CA MET A 1 9.17 -23.97 -6.92
C MET A 1 8.31 -22.73 -6.75
N ILE A 2 6.99 -22.88 -6.63
CA ILE A 2 6.08 -21.79 -6.22
C ILE A 2 6.07 -21.73 -4.70
N ILE A 3 6.30 -20.55 -4.13
CA ILE A 3 6.36 -20.35 -2.68
C ILE A 3 5.28 -19.40 -2.14
N ALA A 4 4.59 -18.65 -3.01
CA ALA A 4 3.47 -17.79 -2.65
C ALA A 4 2.61 -17.46 -3.89
N ALA A 5 1.43 -16.90 -3.67
CA ALA A 5 0.50 -16.39 -4.68
C ALA A 5 -0.21 -15.12 -4.19
N ARG A 6 -0.50 -14.21 -5.12
CA ARG A 6 -1.23 -12.97 -4.85
C ARG A 6 -2.18 -12.60 -6.00
N PRO A 7 -3.28 -11.88 -5.70
CA PRO A 7 -4.06 -11.22 -6.74
C PRO A 7 -3.27 -10.03 -7.31
N SER A 8 -3.37 -9.85 -8.62
CA SER A 8 -2.80 -8.72 -9.38
C SER A 8 -3.88 -8.23 -10.33
N TYR A 9 -4.17 -6.93 -10.36
CA TYR A 9 -5.20 -6.41 -11.25
C TYR A 9 -4.61 -6.12 -12.63
N ASP A 10 -5.14 -6.78 -13.67
CA ASP A 10 -4.78 -6.49 -15.05
C ASP A 10 -5.68 -5.36 -15.57
N TYR A 11 -5.16 -4.13 -15.51
CA TYR A 11 -5.84 -2.93 -15.98
C TYR A 11 -6.23 -2.98 -17.46
N TRP A 12 -5.63 -3.86 -18.27
CA TRP A 12 -5.99 -4.02 -19.68
C TRP A 12 -7.26 -4.86 -19.84
N PHE A 13 -7.45 -5.89 -19.02
CA PHE A 13 -8.62 -6.76 -19.12
C PHE A 13 -9.71 -6.46 -18.09
N GLU A 14 -9.44 -5.58 -17.11
CA GLU A 14 -10.34 -5.32 -15.97
C GLU A 14 -10.68 -6.59 -15.21
N ARG A 15 -9.69 -7.46 -15.09
CA ARG A 15 -9.77 -8.73 -14.38
C ARG A 15 -8.64 -8.82 -13.38
N TRP A 16 -8.92 -9.46 -12.27
CA TRP A 16 -7.90 -9.97 -11.38
C TRP A 16 -7.26 -11.19 -12.02
N GLN A 17 -5.94 -11.25 -12.00
CA GLN A 17 -5.16 -12.42 -12.38
C GLN A 17 -4.35 -12.89 -11.17
N ILE A 18 -3.94 -14.14 -11.18
CA ILE A 18 -3.08 -14.68 -10.14
C ILE A 18 -1.62 -14.51 -10.55
N GLU A 19 -0.83 -13.94 -9.66
CA GLU A 19 0.63 -13.98 -9.75
C GLU A 19 1.17 -14.97 -8.71
N VAL A 20 2.10 -15.82 -9.12
CA VAL A 20 2.81 -16.76 -8.26
C VAL A 20 4.25 -16.30 -8.08
N LEU A 21 4.73 -16.41 -6.84
CA LEU A 21 6.12 -16.16 -6.48
C LEU A 21 6.92 -17.42 -6.73
N VAL A 22 7.79 -17.38 -7.72
CA VAL A 22 8.63 -18.52 -8.11
C VAL A 22 10.02 -18.34 -7.52
N HIS A 23 10.46 -19.32 -6.74
CA HIS A 23 11.82 -19.47 -6.28
C HIS A 23 12.57 -20.50 -7.15
N LYS A 24 13.83 -20.17 -7.47
CA LYS A 24 14.82 -21.05 -8.09
C LYS A 24 16.11 -20.92 -7.30
N ASP A 25 16.84 -22.02 -7.14
CA ASP A 25 18.10 -22.01 -6.40
C ASP A 25 19.09 -21.02 -7.02
N GLY A 26 19.75 -20.24 -6.17
CA GLY A 26 20.68 -19.19 -6.59
C GLY A 26 20.02 -17.91 -7.14
N GLU A 27 18.69 -17.86 -7.27
CA GLU A 27 17.98 -16.66 -7.73
C GLU A 27 17.05 -16.05 -6.66
N ALA A 28 16.94 -14.73 -6.66
CA ALA A 28 15.91 -14.02 -5.92
C ALA A 28 14.51 -14.43 -6.43
N PRO A 29 13.53 -14.67 -5.53
CA PRO A 29 12.16 -14.99 -5.93
C PRO A 29 11.55 -13.91 -6.84
N LYS A 30 10.80 -14.33 -7.86
CA LYS A 30 10.16 -13.42 -8.83
C LYS A 30 8.68 -13.71 -8.97
N TRP A 31 7.86 -12.66 -8.93
CA TRP A 31 6.44 -12.74 -9.27
C TRP A 31 6.28 -13.00 -10.76
N LYS A 32 5.43 -13.96 -11.11
CA LYS A 32 5.07 -14.30 -12.49
C LYS A 32 3.58 -14.56 -12.57
N LYS A 33 2.97 -14.33 -13.74
CA LYS A 33 1.59 -14.79 -13.98
C LYS A 33 1.50 -16.30 -13.74
N SER A 34 0.44 -16.75 -13.07
CA SER A 34 0.21 -18.18 -12.90
C SER A 34 -0.03 -18.85 -14.26
N GLY A 35 0.24 -20.16 -14.31
CA GLY A 35 -0.10 -20.97 -15.47
C GLY A 35 -1.62 -21.12 -15.62
N PRO A 36 -2.09 -21.64 -16.76
CA PRO A 36 -3.52 -21.86 -16.96
C PRO A 36 -4.06 -22.91 -15.97
N VAL A 37 -5.34 -22.80 -15.66
CA VAL A 37 -6.09 -23.75 -14.82
C VAL A 37 -6.85 -24.69 -15.73
N VAL A 38 -6.75 -26.00 -15.50
CA VAL A 38 -7.51 -27.00 -16.22
C VAL A 38 -8.84 -27.25 -15.50
N ARG A 39 -9.96 -27.11 -16.22
CA ARG A 39 -11.30 -27.46 -15.75
C ARG A 39 -11.94 -28.36 -16.81
N ASN A 40 -12.34 -29.57 -16.42
CA ASN A 40 -12.93 -30.56 -17.33
C ASN A 40 -12.09 -30.82 -18.60
N GLY A 41 -10.76 -30.91 -18.44
CA GLY A 41 -9.83 -31.12 -19.56
C GLY A 41 -9.59 -29.90 -20.45
N VAL A 42 -10.25 -28.76 -20.20
CA VAL A 42 -10.06 -27.52 -20.94
C VAL A 42 -9.19 -26.55 -20.14
N SER A 43 -8.25 -25.90 -20.82
CA SER A 43 -7.28 -24.97 -20.24
C SER A 43 -7.81 -23.54 -20.27
N TYR A 44 -7.90 -22.89 -19.11
CA TYR A 44 -8.39 -21.52 -18.95
C TYR A 44 -7.32 -20.63 -18.33
N ALA A 45 -7.35 -19.33 -18.65
CA ALA A 45 -6.56 -18.35 -17.91
C ALA A 45 -7.04 -18.27 -16.45
N ASP A 46 -6.12 -18.14 -15.49
CA ASP A 46 -6.42 -18.00 -14.07
C ASP A 46 -6.81 -16.55 -13.74
N ILE A 47 -8.00 -16.15 -14.22
CA ILE A 47 -8.52 -14.78 -14.12
C ILE A 47 -9.92 -14.74 -13.49
N TYR A 48 -10.21 -13.64 -12.80
CA TYR A 48 -11.39 -13.44 -11.97
C TYR A 48 -11.95 -12.03 -12.18
N SER A 49 -13.28 -11.87 -12.09
CA SER A 49 -13.92 -10.56 -12.11
C SER A 49 -13.80 -9.85 -10.76
N GLU A 50 -13.95 -10.60 -9.67
CA GLU A 50 -13.95 -10.09 -8.30
C GLU A 50 -12.63 -10.35 -7.58
N LEU A 51 -12.25 -9.41 -6.70
CA LEU A 51 -11.05 -9.55 -5.88
C LEU A 51 -11.16 -10.73 -4.92
N SER A 52 -12.32 -10.90 -4.27
CA SER A 52 -12.56 -11.97 -3.29
C SER A 52 -12.32 -13.36 -3.88
N ALA A 53 -12.82 -13.62 -5.09
CA ALA A 53 -12.60 -14.89 -5.78
C ALA A 53 -11.11 -15.12 -6.12
N ALA A 54 -10.38 -14.05 -6.48
CA ALA A 54 -8.94 -14.14 -6.71
C ALA A 54 -8.16 -14.38 -5.39
N GLU A 55 -8.61 -13.79 -4.28
CA GLU A 55 -8.03 -14.00 -2.94
C GLU A 55 -8.26 -15.43 -2.45
N GLU A 56 -9.46 -15.98 -2.63
CA GLU A 56 -9.77 -17.39 -2.34
C GLU A 56 -8.88 -18.33 -3.14
N ARG A 57 -8.70 -18.07 -4.45
CA ARG A 57 -7.77 -18.84 -5.27
C ARG A 57 -6.33 -18.75 -4.76
N CYS A 58 -5.87 -17.56 -4.38
CA CYS A 58 -4.54 -17.38 -3.81
C CYS A 58 -4.39 -18.13 -2.49
N ALA A 59 -5.42 -18.17 -1.64
CA ALA A 59 -5.39 -18.91 -0.37
C ALA A 59 -5.14 -20.41 -0.61
N VAL A 60 -5.81 -21.00 -1.61
CA VAL A 60 -5.57 -22.40 -1.99
C VAL A 60 -4.13 -22.62 -2.45
N ILE A 61 -3.62 -21.77 -3.36
CA ILE A 61 -2.24 -21.90 -3.85
C ILE A 61 -1.21 -21.67 -2.73
N ASN A 62 -1.47 -20.74 -1.82
CA ASN A 62 -0.61 -20.46 -0.68
C ASN A 62 -0.59 -21.62 0.33
N ALA A 63 -1.72 -22.29 0.55
CA ALA A 63 -1.78 -23.50 1.38
C ALA A 63 -0.95 -24.64 0.75
N GLU A 64 -1.11 -24.89 -0.55
CA GLU A 64 -0.29 -25.87 -1.27
C GLU A 64 1.21 -25.52 -1.25
N ALA A 65 1.55 -24.24 -1.47
CA ALA A 65 2.92 -23.77 -1.44
C ALA A 65 3.55 -23.96 -0.05
N SER A 66 2.79 -23.70 1.01
CA SER A 66 3.23 -23.92 2.39
C SER A 66 3.52 -25.40 2.64
N LEU A 67 2.63 -26.31 2.23
CA LEU A 67 2.85 -27.75 2.33
C LEU A 67 4.13 -28.20 1.58
N ARG A 68 4.36 -27.68 0.38
CA ARG A 68 5.58 -27.97 -0.39
C ARG A 68 6.84 -27.44 0.29
N ILE A 69 6.76 -26.26 0.91
CA ILE A 69 7.88 -25.72 1.71
C ILE A 69 8.18 -26.65 2.88
N GLU A 70 7.17 -27.14 3.61
CA GLU A 70 7.40 -28.06 4.74
C GLU A 70 8.02 -29.40 4.33
N GLN A 71 7.81 -29.84 3.09
CA GLN A 71 8.43 -31.04 2.52
C GLN A 71 9.90 -30.86 2.16
N GLU A 72 10.44 -29.64 2.16
CA GLU A 72 11.86 -29.37 1.91
C GLU A 72 12.73 -30.11 2.94
N PRO A 73 13.60 -31.06 2.53
CA PRO A 73 14.41 -31.85 3.47
C PRO A 73 15.36 -30.99 4.31
N SER A 74 15.93 -29.94 3.74
CA SER A 74 16.87 -29.08 4.44
C SER A 74 16.15 -28.09 5.35
N GLN A 75 16.39 -28.18 6.67
CA GLN A 75 15.80 -27.27 7.65
C GLN A 75 16.14 -25.79 7.36
N SER A 76 17.37 -25.51 6.95
CA SER A 76 17.80 -24.14 6.62
C SER A 76 17.10 -23.60 5.37
N GLN A 77 16.94 -24.44 4.33
CA GLN A 77 16.21 -24.06 3.14
C GLN A 77 14.72 -23.88 3.44
N ARG A 78 14.09 -24.78 4.20
CA ARG A 78 12.70 -24.65 4.64
C ARG A 78 12.43 -23.32 5.33
N ILE A 79 13.27 -22.96 6.32
CA ILE A 79 13.17 -21.68 7.03
C ILE A 79 13.32 -20.51 6.04
N SER A 80 14.34 -20.55 5.18
CA SER A 80 14.59 -19.48 4.18
C SER A 80 13.39 -19.29 3.24
N LEU A 81 12.79 -20.37 2.76
CA LEU A 81 11.64 -20.35 1.85
C LEU A 81 10.39 -19.78 2.53
N ARG A 82 10.13 -20.19 3.77
CA ARG A 82 9.02 -19.66 4.57
C ARG A 82 9.15 -18.14 4.74
N LEU A 83 10.33 -17.68 5.16
CA LEU A 83 10.62 -16.25 5.32
C LEU A 83 10.46 -15.49 4.01
N LYS A 84 10.94 -16.03 2.87
CA LYS A 84 10.79 -15.41 1.55
C LYS A 84 9.33 -15.29 1.12
N SER A 85 8.51 -16.30 1.41
CA SER A 85 7.07 -16.30 1.14
C SER A 85 6.35 -15.24 1.96
N GLU A 86 6.46 -15.29 3.29
CA GLU A 86 5.81 -14.39 4.24
C GLU A 86 6.13 -12.93 3.94
N LYS A 87 7.41 -12.62 3.77
CA LYS A 87 7.94 -11.31 3.39
C LYS A 87 7.30 -10.75 2.13
N SER A 88 7.19 -11.57 1.08
CA SER A 88 6.68 -11.12 -0.21
C SER A 88 5.17 -10.87 -0.17
N LEU A 89 4.44 -11.68 0.58
CA LEU A 89 3.01 -11.50 0.84
C LEU A 89 2.77 -10.24 1.68
N GLN A 90 3.51 -10.06 2.77
CA GLN A 90 3.41 -8.89 3.65
C GLN A 90 3.73 -7.59 2.89
N ALA A 91 4.80 -7.57 2.09
CA ALA A 91 5.16 -6.41 1.27
C ALA A 91 4.05 -6.04 0.28
N THR A 92 3.42 -7.04 -0.35
CA THR A 92 2.29 -6.84 -1.27
C THR A 92 1.08 -6.25 -0.54
N LYS A 93 0.66 -6.86 0.57
CA LYS A 93 -0.48 -6.42 1.38
C LYS A 93 -0.29 -4.96 1.81
N ARG A 94 0.89 -4.62 2.32
CA ARG A 94 1.22 -3.27 2.77
C ARG A 94 1.15 -2.24 1.64
N LEU A 95 1.67 -2.56 0.45
CA LEU A 95 1.62 -1.65 -0.70
C LEU A 95 0.18 -1.38 -1.14
N ALA A 96 -0.66 -2.42 -1.16
CA ALA A 96 -2.07 -2.29 -1.51
C ALA A 96 -2.86 -1.46 -0.47
N GLN A 97 -2.64 -1.73 0.83
CA GLN A 97 -3.23 -0.96 1.93
C GLN A 97 -2.84 0.52 1.86
N GLU A 98 -1.55 0.81 1.62
CA GLU A 98 -1.08 2.18 1.44
C GLU A 98 -1.80 2.90 0.30
N GLU A 99 -1.92 2.27 -0.87
CA GLU A 99 -2.56 2.90 -2.02
C GLU A 99 -4.07 3.11 -1.81
N ARG A 100 -4.74 2.17 -1.11
CA ARG A 100 -6.14 2.33 -0.70
C ARG A 100 -6.32 3.51 0.25
N ALA A 101 -5.47 3.62 1.27
CA ALA A 101 -5.49 4.75 2.20
C ALA A 101 -5.25 6.08 1.50
N MET A 102 -4.30 6.14 0.55
CA MET A 102 -4.04 7.33 -0.25
C MET A 102 -5.25 7.71 -1.12
N LEU A 103 -5.97 6.75 -1.71
CA LEU A 103 -7.18 7.01 -2.49
C LEU A 103 -8.30 7.61 -1.63
N VAL A 104 -8.53 7.06 -0.44
CA VAL A 104 -9.51 7.60 0.51
C VAL A 104 -9.18 9.05 0.86
N GLN A 105 -7.90 9.34 1.13
CA GLN A 105 -7.47 10.70 1.44
C GLN A 105 -7.53 11.66 0.25
N ALA A 106 -7.22 11.19 -0.97
CA ALA A 106 -7.38 11.97 -2.19
C ALA A 106 -8.84 12.45 -2.34
N ARG A 107 -9.80 11.54 -2.17
CA ARG A 107 -11.24 11.87 -2.19
C ARG A 107 -11.62 12.84 -1.08
N ALA A 108 -11.21 12.57 0.16
CA ALA A 108 -11.52 13.45 1.29
C ALA A 108 -10.98 14.88 1.11
N ARG A 109 -9.76 15.03 0.59
CA ARG A 109 -9.14 16.34 0.29
C ARG A 109 -9.90 17.11 -0.79
N LYS A 110 -10.59 16.40 -1.69
CA LYS A 110 -11.33 16.98 -2.82
C LYS A 110 -12.84 16.93 -2.64
N LYS A 111 -13.35 16.64 -1.44
CA LYS A 111 -14.80 16.54 -1.14
C LYS A 111 -15.59 17.81 -1.51
N GLY A 112 -14.97 18.99 -1.43
CA GLY A 112 -15.59 20.26 -1.82
C GLY A 112 -15.46 20.62 -3.31
N VAL A 113 -14.74 19.82 -4.10
CA VAL A 113 -14.64 20.03 -5.55
C VAL A 113 -15.84 19.37 -6.20
N ILE A 114 -16.66 20.15 -6.90
CA ILE A 114 -17.86 19.68 -7.58
C ILE A 114 -17.63 19.76 -9.08
N PHE A 115 -17.94 18.68 -9.79
CA PHE A 115 -17.93 18.68 -11.24
C PHE A 115 -19.15 19.44 -11.78
N ASP A 116 -18.90 20.40 -12.67
CA ASP A 116 -19.91 21.21 -13.34
C ASP A 116 -19.87 20.87 -14.83
N GLU A 117 -20.87 20.10 -15.26
CA GLU A 117 -20.94 19.55 -16.62
C GLU A 117 -21.08 20.64 -17.69
N SER A 118 -21.68 21.79 -17.35
CA SER A 118 -21.80 22.93 -18.27
C SER A 118 -20.43 23.49 -18.70
N LYS A 119 -19.38 23.23 -17.91
CA LYS A 119 -18.00 23.64 -18.19
C LYS A 119 -17.19 22.55 -18.90
N LEU A 120 -17.81 21.41 -19.24
CA LEU A 120 -17.15 20.32 -19.93
C LEU A 120 -16.97 20.65 -21.41
N ILE A 121 -15.77 21.15 -21.75
CA ILE A 121 -15.35 21.45 -23.11
C ILE A 121 -14.56 20.26 -23.65
N LEU A 122 -15.09 19.58 -24.67
CA LEU A 122 -14.46 18.43 -25.30
C LEU A 122 -13.95 18.79 -26.69
N HIS A 123 -12.91 18.09 -27.16
CA HIS A 123 -12.59 18.05 -28.57
C HIS A 123 -13.77 17.43 -29.35
N LYS A 124 -14.01 17.88 -30.60
CA LYS A 124 -15.15 17.41 -31.43
C LYS A 124 -15.25 15.89 -31.53
N SER A 125 -14.12 15.19 -31.66
CA SER A 125 -14.07 13.72 -31.73
C SER A 125 -14.23 13.00 -30.38
N SER A 126 -14.36 13.74 -29.28
CA SER A 126 -14.57 13.22 -27.93
C SER A 126 -16.02 13.36 -27.47
N GLU A 127 -16.86 14.07 -28.22
CA GLU A 127 -18.27 14.33 -27.88
C GLU A 127 -19.09 13.04 -27.73
N ASP A 128 -18.81 12.02 -28.54
CA ASP A 128 -19.48 10.70 -28.45
C ASP A 128 -19.27 10.02 -27.08
N TYR A 129 -18.27 10.45 -26.31
CA TYR A 129 -17.92 9.92 -25.00
C TYR A 129 -18.31 10.86 -23.86
N ARG A 130 -19.05 11.94 -24.12
CA ARG A 130 -19.35 13.00 -23.15
C ARG A 130 -19.91 12.46 -21.84
N GLU A 131 -20.95 11.63 -21.91
CA GLU A 131 -21.60 11.10 -20.70
C GLU A 131 -20.65 10.22 -19.89
N LEU A 132 -19.87 9.36 -20.57
CA LEU A 132 -18.89 8.49 -19.92
C LEU A 132 -17.78 9.30 -19.23
N ILE A 133 -17.32 10.39 -19.86
CA ILE A 133 -16.36 11.32 -19.27
C ILE A 133 -16.99 12.04 -18.07
N ALA A 134 -18.22 12.51 -18.20
CA ALA A 134 -18.96 13.17 -17.13
C ALA A 134 -19.12 12.26 -15.92
N ASP A 135 -19.48 10.98 -16.11
CA ASP A 135 -19.59 9.99 -15.03
C ASP A 135 -18.30 9.80 -14.23
N GLU A 136 -17.17 9.69 -14.92
CA GLU A 136 -15.87 9.55 -14.25
C GLU A 136 -15.53 10.82 -13.45
N LEU A 137 -15.86 12.00 -14.00
CA LEU A 137 -15.63 13.30 -13.33
C LEU A 137 -16.63 13.56 -12.19
N ARG A 138 -17.85 13.04 -12.23
CA ARG A 138 -18.78 13.07 -11.09
C ARG A 138 -18.21 12.27 -9.92
N GLN A 139 -17.57 11.13 -10.18
CA GLN A 139 -16.91 10.33 -9.15
C GLN A 139 -15.57 10.93 -8.68
N PHE A 140 -14.81 11.52 -9.60
CA PHE A 140 -13.48 12.08 -9.34
C PHE A 140 -13.31 13.44 -10.03
N PRO A 141 -13.89 14.52 -9.47
CA PRO A 141 -14.01 15.83 -10.12
C PRO A 141 -12.68 16.57 -10.30
N TYR A 142 -11.62 16.03 -9.72
CA TYR A 142 -10.28 16.58 -9.73
C TYR A 142 -9.35 15.88 -10.74
N LEU A 143 -9.83 14.89 -11.50
CA LEU A 143 -9.00 14.19 -12.48
C LEU A 143 -8.51 15.12 -13.59
N GLN A 144 -7.25 14.92 -13.98
CA GLN A 144 -6.63 15.53 -15.17
C GLN A 144 -6.53 14.55 -16.34
N LEU A 145 -6.87 13.29 -16.11
CA LEU A 145 -7.00 12.28 -17.14
C LEU A 145 -8.12 11.32 -16.80
N VAL A 146 -8.90 10.95 -17.82
CA VAL A 146 -10.07 10.08 -17.72
C VAL A 146 -9.84 8.87 -18.61
N LEU A 147 -10.08 7.69 -18.06
CA LEU A 147 -10.04 6.42 -18.77
C LEU A 147 -11.47 5.93 -18.98
N ILE A 148 -11.87 5.79 -20.24
CA ILE A 148 -13.15 5.23 -20.65
C ILE A 148 -12.94 3.89 -21.33
N ARG A 149 -13.91 2.99 -21.20
CA ARG A 149 -14.01 1.76 -21.97
C ARG A 149 -15.18 1.85 -22.93
N SER A 150 -14.89 1.84 -24.22
CA SER A 150 -15.91 1.73 -25.25
C SER A 150 -15.64 0.50 -26.09
N GLU A 151 -16.65 -0.36 -26.27
CA GLU A 151 -16.56 -1.61 -27.05
C GLU A 151 -15.37 -2.51 -26.62
N GLY A 152 -15.08 -2.54 -25.31
CA GLY A 152 -13.97 -3.33 -24.76
C GLY A 152 -12.57 -2.72 -25.00
N ARG A 153 -12.45 -1.57 -25.67
CA ARG A 153 -11.19 -0.88 -25.91
C ARG A 153 -11.00 0.28 -24.92
N PRO A 154 -9.84 0.38 -24.26
CA PRO A 154 -9.55 1.52 -23.41
C PRO A 154 -9.24 2.77 -24.24
N ILE A 155 -9.79 3.89 -23.83
CA ILE A 155 -9.61 5.22 -24.42
C ILE A 155 -9.31 6.20 -23.30
N VAL A 156 -8.30 7.05 -23.49
CA VAL A 156 -7.87 8.04 -22.51
C VAL A 156 -8.04 9.45 -23.07
N PHE A 157 -8.54 10.33 -22.20
CA PHE A 157 -8.68 11.75 -22.45
C PHE A 157 -7.84 12.51 -21.42
N PHE A 158 -7.15 13.56 -21.87
CA PHE A 158 -6.33 14.42 -21.01
C PHE A 158 -6.92 15.81 -20.95
N ARG A 159 -6.89 16.42 -19.77
CA ARG A 159 -7.22 17.83 -19.60
C ARG A 159 -6.03 18.67 -20.07
N LEU A 160 -6.29 19.56 -21.03
CA LEU A 160 -5.33 20.49 -21.60
C LEU A 160 -5.18 21.73 -20.71
N GLU A 161 -4.13 22.51 -20.94
CA GLU A 161 -3.84 23.72 -20.16
C GLU A 161 -4.94 24.78 -20.25
N ASN A 162 -5.61 24.87 -21.40
CA ASN A 162 -6.77 25.74 -21.61
C ASN A 162 -8.06 25.22 -20.95
N GLY A 163 -7.99 24.10 -20.21
CA GLY A 163 -9.10 23.50 -19.49
C GLY A 163 -9.98 22.56 -20.31
N SER A 164 -9.82 22.48 -21.63
CA SER A 164 -10.57 21.54 -22.48
C SER A 164 -9.98 20.13 -22.46
N TRP A 165 -10.74 19.14 -22.94
CA TRP A 165 -10.30 17.75 -23.01
C TRP A 165 -9.81 17.38 -24.41
N SER A 166 -8.73 16.60 -24.46
CA SER A 166 -8.10 16.15 -25.70
C SER A 166 -9.02 15.30 -26.59
N SER A 167 -8.61 15.08 -27.83
CA SER A 167 -9.14 13.99 -28.65
C SER A 167 -8.90 12.62 -28.00
N PRO A 168 -9.64 11.56 -28.39
CA PRO A 168 -9.41 10.20 -27.91
C PRO A 168 -7.97 9.75 -28.12
N ARG A 169 -7.37 9.09 -27.13
CA ARG A 169 -6.06 8.44 -27.25
C ARG A 169 -6.10 7.00 -26.77
N TYR A 170 -5.35 6.13 -27.44
CA TYR A 170 -5.27 4.72 -27.08
C TYR A 170 -4.06 4.47 -26.18
N PRO A 171 -4.25 4.14 -24.90
CA PRO A 171 -3.16 3.91 -23.98
C PRO A 171 -2.52 2.54 -24.22
N ASN A 172 -1.23 2.41 -23.87
CA ASN A 172 -0.64 1.11 -23.58
C ASN A 172 -0.88 0.73 -22.11
N ARG A 173 -0.42 -0.45 -21.68
CA ARG A 173 -0.54 -0.91 -20.28
C ARG A 173 0.02 0.08 -19.25
N LYS A 174 1.11 0.79 -19.57
CA LYS A 174 1.71 1.81 -18.70
C LYS A 174 0.80 3.06 -18.61
N GLY A 175 0.16 3.44 -19.71
CA GLY A 175 -0.85 4.50 -19.74
C GLY A 175 -2.04 4.18 -18.85
N LEU A 176 -2.58 2.95 -18.92
CA LEU A 176 -3.68 2.50 -18.06
C LEU A 176 -3.33 2.56 -16.57
N LEU A 177 -2.13 2.07 -16.21
CA LEU A 177 -1.64 2.16 -14.85
C LEU A 177 -1.53 3.62 -14.36
N SER A 178 -1.15 4.54 -15.26
CA SER A 178 -1.08 5.97 -14.94
C SER A 178 -2.47 6.58 -14.70
N CYS A 179 -3.49 6.13 -15.45
CA CYS A 179 -4.88 6.54 -15.24
C CYS A 179 -5.40 6.09 -13.87
N HIS A 180 -5.12 4.85 -13.48
CA HIS A 180 -5.50 4.37 -12.16
C HIS A 180 -4.81 5.17 -11.04
N ARG A 181 -3.51 5.43 -11.19
CA ARG A 181 -2.74 6.24 -10.22
C ARG A 181 -3.17 7.71 -10.18
N ALA A 182 -3.74 8.25 -11.26
CA ALA A 182 -4.23 9.62 -11.32
C ALA A 182 -5.37 9.88 -10.31
N LYS A 183 -6.24 8.88 -10.07
CA LYS A 183 -7.30 8.93 -9.04
C LYS A 183 -6.77 9.27 -7.65
N ILE A 184 -5.54 8.84 -7.37
CA ILE A 184 -4.82 9.18 -6.14
C ILE A 184 -4.05 10.49 -6.34
N ALA A 185 -3.14 10.54 -7.31
CA ALA A 185 -2.17 11.63 -7.47
C ALA A 185 -2.84 13.00 -7.63
N ASN A 186 -3.86 13.11 -8.50
CA ASN A 186 -4.53 14.38 -8.76
C ASN A 186 -5.30 14.89 -7.54
N GLY A 187 -5.73 14.00 -6.63
CA GLY A 187 -6.36 14.42 -5.37
C GLY A 187 -5.39 15.14 -4.43
N PHE A 188 -4.09 14.93 -4.62
CA PHE A 188 -3.00 15.62 -3.93
C PHE A 188 -2.35 16.72 -4.77
N ASP A 189 -2.98 17.14 -5.87
CA ASP A 189 -2.42 18.15 -6.78
C ASP A 189 -1.10 17.70 -7.42
N LEU A 190 -0.90 16.37 -7.54
CA LEU A 190 0.25 15.75 -8.20
C LEU A 190 -0.15 15.13 -9.53
N TYR A 191 0.82 14.93 -10.42
CA TYR A 191 0.58 14.37 -11.75
C TYR A 191 0.57 12.83 -11.74
N GLY A 192 -0.42 12.22 -12.38
CA GLY A 192 -0.60 10.75 -12.39
C GLY A 192 0.48 9.97 -13.15
N SER A 193 1.18 10.60 -14.10
CA SER A 193 2.26 9.97 -14.88
C SER A 193 3.66 10.10 -14.27
N SER A 194 3.80 10.81 -13.14
CA SER A 194 5.07 10.94 -12.43
C SER A 194 5.56 9.60 -11.86
N HIS A 195 6.85 9.52 -11.52
CA HIS A 195 7.42 8.32 -10.91
C HIS A 195 6.70 7.98 -9.61
N TRP A 196 5.99 6.84 -9.58
CA TRP A 196 5.06 6.51 -8.50
C TRP A 196 5.70 6.47 -7.11
N GLY A 197 6.93 5.97 -7.00
CA GLY A 197 7.66 5.99 -5.72
C GLY A 197 7.95 7.40 -5.19
N LYS A 198 8.10 8.39 -6.08
CA LYS A 198 8.27 9.81 -5.73
C LYS A 198 6.92 10.45 -5.39
N THR A 199 5.89 10.16 -6.18
CA THR A 199 4.50 10.59 -5.91
C THR A 199 4.03 10.13 -4.53
N LYS A 200 4.20 8.84 -4.19
CA LYS A 200 3.85 8.33 -2.86
C LYS A 200 4.64 9.00 -1.74
N ALA A 201 5.93 9.29 -1.95
CA ALA A 201 6.72 10.02 -0.97
C ALA A 201 6.20 11.45 -0.76
N ALA A 202 5.85 12.17 -1.83
CA ALA A 202 5.25 13.50 -1.74
C ALA A 202 3.89 13.47 -1.04
N ILE A 203 3.04 12.47 -1.35
CA ILE A 203 1.76 12.28 -0.66
C ILE A 203 1.97 12.09 0.85
N ARG A 204 2.95 11.25 1.26
CA ARG A 204 3.27 11.08 2.69
C ARG A 204 3.65 12.41 3.36
N GLN A 205 4.45 13.25 2.69
CA GLN A 205 4.78 14.59 3.21
C GLN A 205 3.56 15.48 3.36
N ILE A 206 2.64 15.48 2.39
CA ILE A 206 1.39 16.25 2.47
C ILE A 206 0.51 15.76 3.62
N LEU A 207 0.49 14.45 3.89
CA LEU A 207 -0.31 13.85 4.96
C LEU A 207 0.33 13.96 6.35
N LEU A 208 1.63 14.22 6.44
CA LEU A 208 2.38 14.19 7.71
C LEU A 208 1.88 15.21 8.76
N PRO A 209 1.59 16.48 8.43
CA PRO A 209 1.00 17.42 9.40
C PRO A 209 -0.37 16.95 9.93
N ARG A 210 -1.12 16.20 9.11
CA ARG A 210 -2.42 15.61 9.43
C ARG A 210 -2.32 14.39 10.35
N ALA A 211 -1.17 13.69 10.35
CA ALA A 211 -0.96 12.55 11.23
C ALA A 211 -1.03 12.95 12.71
N ASN A 212 -0.56 14.14 13.08
CA ASN A 212 -0.73 14.67 14.44
C ASN A 212 -2.18 15.09 14.73
N GLU A 213 -3.01 15.36 13.72
CA GLU A 213 -4.45 15.55 13.91
C GLU A 213 -5.15 14.24 14.26
N LEU A 214 -4.59 13.07 13.90
CA LEU A 214 -5.12 11.77 14.34
C LEU A 214 -5.19 11.68 15.86
N LEU A 215 -4.19 12.22 16.56
CA LEU A 215 -4.15 12.27 18.02
C LEU A 215 -5.28 13.12 18.63
N LYS A 216 -5.93 13.99 17.83
CA LYS A 216 -7.05 14.80 18.31
C LYS A 216 -8.36 14.02 18.30
N LEU A 217 -8.48 12.96 17.50
CA LEU A 217 -9.71 12.18 17.33
C LEU A 217 -10.04 11.37 18.59
N ALA A 218 -11.30 11.39 19.00
CA ALA A 218 -11.76 10.75 20.23
C ALA A 218 -11.51 9.24 20.25
N GLY A 219 -11.79 8.54 19.12
CA GLY A 219 -11.53 7.11 19.00
C GLY A 219 -10.05 6.76 19.14
N ILE A 220 -9.16 7.55 18.53
CA ILE A 220 -7.71 7.38 18.65
C ILE A 220 -7.24 7.68 20.08
N LYS A 221 -7.73 8.73 20.73
CA LYS A 221 -7.40 9.02 22.13
C LYS A 221 -7.77 7.86 23.05
N ARG A 222 -8.95 7.28 22.87
CA ARG A 222 -9.40 6.14 23.68
C ARG A 222 -8.53 4.91 23.43
N LEU A 223 -8.28 4.57 22.15
CA LEU A 223 -7.39 3.47 21.76
C LEU A 223 -6.01 3.60 22.39
N LEU A 224 -5.42 4.79 22.32
CA LEU A 224 -4.09 5.06 22.85
C LEU A 224 -4.06 5.10 24.39
N ALA A 225 -5.16 5.49 25.04
CA ALA A 225 -5.29 5.40 26.49
C ALA A 225 -5.37 3.94 26.96
N GLU A 226 -6.13 3.09 26.26
CA GLU A 226 -6.22 1.65 26.52
C GLU A 226 -4.87 0.95 26.31
N ALA A 227 -4.17 1.26 25.22
CA ALA A 227 -2.82 0.75 24.95
C ALA A 227 -1.84 1.16 26.06
N LEU A 228 -1.85 2.43 26.47
CA LEU A 228 -0.99 2.92 27.54
C LEU A 228 -1.31 2.24 28.90
N ALA A 229 -2.59 2.01 29.20
CA ALA A 229 -3.02 1.30 30.40
C ALA A 229 -2.53 -0.16 30.43
N LYS A 230 -2.34 -0.78 29.27
CA LYS A 230 -1.71 -2.11 29.11
C LYS A 230 -0.18 -2.05 29.15
N GLY A 231 0.41 -0.87 29.30
CA GLY A 231 1.86 -0.67 29.28
C GLY A 231 2.45 -0.59 27.87
N GLU A 232 1.63 -0.56 26.82
CA GLU A 232 2.08 -0.45 25.44
C GLU A 232 2.50 0.98 25.12
N LYS A 233 3.73 1.14 24.64
CA LYS A 233 4.31 2.45 24.29
C LYS A 233 4.52 2.62 22.78
N VAL A 234 4.38 1.55 22.00
CA VAL A 234 4.40 1.59 20.54
C VAL A 234 3.25 0.75 20.01
N LEU A 235 2.35 1.40 19.27
CA LEU A 235 1.20 0.76 18.64
C LEU A 235 1.27 0.97 17.13
N VAL A 236 1.30 -0.12 16.39
CA VAL A 236 1.29 -0.12 14.92
C VAL A 236 -0.12 -0.39 14.46
N TYR A 237 -0.69 0.55 13.69
CA TYR A 237 -2.02 0.37 13.12
C TYR A 237 -2.02 0.83 11.65
N GLY A 238 -2.13 -0.14 10.74
CA GLY A 238 -1.97 0.08 9.31
C GLY A 238 -0.56 0.59 8.96
N CYS A 239 -0.47 1.80 8.39
CA CYS A 239 0.81 2.45 8.04
C CYS A 239 1.31 3.47 9.07
N TYR A 240 0.58 3.64 10.19
CA TYR A 240 0.92 4.58 11.25
C TYR A 240 1.52 3.85 12.45
N VAL A 241 2.52 4.48 13.05
CA VAL A 241 3.11 4.03 14.31
C VAL A 241 2.85 5.10 15.35
N PHE A 242 1.96 4.81 16.30
CA PHE A 242 1.77 5.64 17.48
C PHE A 242 2.89 5.34 18.46
N TRP A 243 3.59 6.38 18.85
CA TRP A 243 4.81 6.30 19.64
C TRP A 243 4.67 7.17 20.88
N TYR A 244 4.65 6.54 22.06
CA TYR A 244 4.56 7.27 23.32
C TYR A 244 5.94 7.69 23.81
N GLU A 245 6.11 8.98 24.05
CA GLU A 245 7.37 9.55 24.52
C GLU A 245 7.25 10.01 25.98
N THR A 246 8.20 9.57 26.81
CA THR A 246 8.21 9.86 28.26
C THR A 246 9.12 11.04 28.62
N HIS A 247 10.10 11.38 27.77
CA HIS A 247 11.09 12.43 28.06
C HIS A 247 10.90 13.67 27.19
N LYS A 248 10.80 14.84 27.85
CA LYS A 248 10.76 16.22 27.31
C LYS A 248 9.62 16.59 26.34
N ASN A 249 9.03 15.63 25.61
CA ASN A 249 7.79 15.78 24.86
C ASN A 249 6.81 14.73 25.39
N VAL A 250 6.02 15.09 26.40
CA VAL A 250 5.10 14.14 27.06
C VAL A 250 3.95 13.81 26.12
N GLY A 251 3.83 12.55 25.70
CA GLY A 251 2.62 12.05 25.07
C GLY A 251 2.85 11.21 23.81
N TRP A 252 1.73 10.89 23.16
CA TRP A 252 1.72 10.15 21.90
C TRP A 252 2.16 11.04 20.73
N LEU A 253 2.98 10.47 19.86
CA LEU A 253 3.41 11.02 18.58
C LEU A 253 3.03 10.06 17.48
N VAL A 254 2.87 10.56 16.25
CA VAL A 254 2.68 9.69 15.08
C VAL A 254 3.94 9.66 14.25
N LYS A 255 4.44 8.46 14.02
CA LYS A 255 5.58 8.15 13.15
C LYS A 255 5.13 7.36 11.93
N GLU A 256 5.92 7.42 10.88
CA GLU A 256 5.70 6.63 9.67
C GLU A 256 6.24 5.22 9.85
N LEU A 257 5.49 4.22 9.40
CA LEU A 257 6.04 2.88 9.26
C LEU A 257 7.00 2.83 8.07
N GLY A 258 8.25 2.49 8.35
CA GLY A 258 9.29 2.38 7.35
C GLY A 258 9.04 1.25 6.38
N SER A 259 9.19 1.55 5.08
CA SER A 259 9.78 0.55 4.19
C SER A 259 11.26 0.48 4.53
N ALA A 260 11.81 -0.72 4.71
CA ALA A 260 13.24 -0.93 4.78
C ALA A 260 13.87 -0.51 3.43
N LYS A 261 13.98 0.80 3.18
CA LYS A 261 14.55 1.40 1.97
C LYS A 261 16.08 1.44 2.05
N GLY A 262 16.70 0.38 2.57
CA GLY A 262 18.13 0.34 2.84
C GLY A 262 18.73 -1.07 2.90
N SER A 263 17.91 -2.10 3.11
CA SER A 263 18.24 -3.46 2.70
C SER A 263 17.46 -3.75 1.41
N SER A 264 18.03 -4.54 0.52
CA SER A 264 17.30 -5.21 -0.57
C SER A 264 15.92 -5.68 -0.08
N ASP A 265 14.89 -5.68 -0.93
CA ASP A 265 13.64 -6.43 -0.75
C ASP A 265 13.87 -7.61 0.21
N GLY A 266 13.47 -7.50 1.50
CA GLY A 266 14.36 -8.03 2.56
C GLY A 266 13.85 -9.02 3.60
N GLU A 267 12.87 -8.67 4.41
CA GLU A 267 12.91 -9.14 5.80
C GLU A 267 11.49 -9.48 6.34
N ALA A 268 11.35 -10.61 7.04
CA ALA A 268 10.09 -11.04 7.65
C ALA A 268 9.93 -10.40 9.04
N LEU A 269 8.74 -9.93 9.40
CA LEU A 269 8.53 -9.26 10.69
C LEU A 269 8.81 -10.20 11.87
N TRP A 270 9.62 -9.74 12.84
CA TRP A 270 9.83 -10.44 14.12
C TRP A 270 8.93 -9.81 15.18
N ARG A 271 7.74 -10.38 15.39
CA ARG A 271 6.71 -9.81 16.28
C ARG A 271 7.13 -9.75 17.74
N GLU A 272 7.92 -10.70 18.21
CA GLU A 272 8.43 -10.70 19.60
C GLU A 272 9.68 -9.80 19.77
N GLY A 273 10.14 -9.14 18.71
CA GLY A 273 11.29 -8.25 18.77
C GLY A 273 10.99 -6.90 19.42
N THR A 274 12.04 -6.21 19.85
CA THR A 274 11.96 -4.84 20.39
C THR A 274 12.56 -3.81 19.43
N ILE A 275 12.10 -2.57 19.54
CA ILE A 275 12.63 -1.42 18.82
C ILE A 275 13.59 -0.67 19.73
N ILE A 276 14.82 -0.45 19.29
CA ILE A 276 15.78 0.38 20.01
C ILE A 276 15.57 1.83 19.58
N SER A 277 15.08 2.67 20.49
CA SER A 277 14.96 4.11 20.26
C SER A 277 16.28 4.80 20.57
N GLN A 278 17.16 4.91 19.58
CA GLN A 278 18.45 5.63 19.72
C GLN A 278 18.40 7.08 19.21
N ASN A 279 17.33 7.43 18.47
CA ASN A 279 17.22 8.73 17.83
C ASN A 279 15.74 9.15 17.70
N HIS A 280 15.50 10.40 17.35
CA HIS A 280 14.17 10.97 17.14
C HIS A 280 13.68 10.81 15.70
N GLY A 281 14.11 9.76 15.00
CA GLY A 281 13.74 9.49 13.62
C GLY A 281 12.23 9.35 13.44
N ARG A 282 11.72 9.89 12.32
CA ARG A 282 10.29 9.89 11.97
C ARG A 282 9.78 8.59 11.37
N ILE A 283 10.68 7.77 10.84
CA ILE A 283 10.39 6.44 10.30
C ILE A 283 10.75 5.40 11.35
N VAL A 284 9.82 4.50 11.65
CA VAL A 284 10.05 3.31 12.49
C VAL A 284 10.26 2.11 11.58
N VAL A 285 11.41 1.45 11.72
CA VAL A 285 11.67 0.14 11.14
C VAL A 285 11.37 -0.90 12.22
N LEU A 286 10.37 -1.74 11.99
CA LEU A 286 10.01 -2.79 12.93
C LEU A 286 11.09 -3.88 12.98
N PRO A 287 11.18 -4.63 14.10
CA PRO A 287 12.10 -5.76 14.21
C PRO A 287 11.78 -6.81 13.16
N TYR A 288 12.82 -7.49 12.67
CA TYR A 288 12.67 -8.40 11.54
C TYR A 288 13.68 -9.54 11.57
N ILE A 289 13.41 -10.57 10.78
CA ILE A 289 14.26 -11.73 10.56
C ILE A 289 14.81 -11.64 9.14
N LYS A 290 16.14 -11.69 9.02
CA LYS A 290 16.86 -11.76 7.74
C LYS A 290 16.66 -13.13 7.08
N GLU A 291 17.02 -13.25 5.80
CA GLU A 291 16.88 -14.50 5.04
C GLU A 291 17.71 -15.67 5.60
N ASP A 292 18.76 -15.38 6.38
CA ASP A 292 19.62 -16.33 7.08
C ASP A 292 19.09 -16.71 8.48
N GLY A 293 17.93 -16.19 8.88
CA GLY A 293 17.33 -16.43 10.21
C GLY A 293 17.82 -15.48 11.31
N VAL A 294 18.73 -14.55 11.02
CA VAL A 294 19.22 -13.59 12.01
C VAL A 294 18.10 -12.61 12.38
N LYS A 295 17.79 -12.57 13.68
CA LYS A 295 16.84 -11.61 14.27
C LYS A 295 17.51 -10.26 14.46
N VAL A 296 16.87 -9.22 13.92
CA VAL A 296 17.33 -7.83 13.98
C VAL A 296 16.30 -7.01 14.76
N LYS A 297 16.78 -6.27 15.76
CA LYS A 297 15.93 -5.34 16.50
C LYS A 297 15.50 -4.17 15.63
N GLY A 298 14.31 -3.64 15.89
CA GLY A 298 13.79 -2.47 15.20
C GLY A 298 14.59 -1.21 15.55
N HIS A 299 14.46 -0.18 14.73
CA HIS A 299 15.11 1.11 14.96
C HIS A 299 14.34 2.26 14.31
N THR A 300 14.69 3.50 14.68
CA THR A 300 14.14 4.71 14.05
C THR A 300 15.15 5.36 13.12
N LYS A 301 14.66 6.01 12.05
CA LYS A 301 15.46 6.78 11.09
C LYS A 301 14.68 7.93 10.46
N ASN A 302 15.35 8.84 9.76
CA ASN A 302 14.69 9.81 8.89
C ASN A 302 14.41 9.22 7.49
N ALA A 303 13.62 9.90 6.68
CA ALA A 303 13.40 9.45 5.31
C ALA A 303 14.64 9.67 4.44
N PRO A 304 14.72 8.97 3.28
CA PRO A 304 15.71 9.31 2.28
C PRO A 304 15.67 10.82 1.97
N HIS A 305 16.85 11.45 1.92
CA HIS A 305 17.08 12.88 1.67
C HIS A 305 16.91 13.85 2.86
N GLU A 306 16.66 13.38 4.09
CA GLU A 306 16.51 14.24 5.27
C GLU A 306 17.71 14.23 6.24
N GLY A 307 18.85 13.71 5.79
CA GLY A 307 20.02 13.55 6.64
C GLY A 307 19.80 12.54 7.77
N ARG A 308 20.72 12.53 8.74
CA ARG A 308 20.65 11.64 9.90
C ARG A 308 19.61 12.15 10.90
N ALA A 309 18.89 11.22 11.52
CA ALA A 309 18.00 11.54 12.63
C ALA A 309 18.78 12.07 13.83
N LEU A 310 18.20 13.02 14.55
CA LEU A 310 18.80 13.58 15.76
C LEU A 310 18.98 12.48 16.81
N PRO A 311 20.20 12.24 17.32
CA PRO A 311 20.44 11.22 18.33
C PRO A 311 19.75 11.60 19.64
N ARG A 312 19.35 10.58 20.40
CA ARG A 312 18.92 10.76 21.78
C ARG A 312 20.12 10.94 22.70
N HIS A 313 19.87 11.48 23.88
CA HIS A 313 20.84 11.37 24.97
C HIS A 313 21.06 9.89 25.31
N PRO A 314 22.29 9.45 25.65
CA PRO A 314 22.57 8.06 26.00
C PRO A 314 21.63 7.46 27.06
N ASP A 315 21.28 8.26 28.07
CA ASP A 315 20.37 7.84 29.14
C ASP A 315 18.90 7.73 28.71
N ASP A 316 18.53 8.31 27.57
CA ASP A 316 17.18 8.26 27.00
C ASP A 316 17.02 7.10 25.99
N ILE A 317 18.05 6.27 25.79
CA ILE A 317 17.99 5.12 24.90
C ILE A 317 17.21 4.00 25.58
N VAL A 318 16.11 3.60 24.94
CA VAL A 318 15.21 2.57 25.47
C VAL A 318 14.91 1.51 24.42
N GLU A 319 14.75 0.28 24.88
CA GLU A 319 14.16 -0.81 24.09
C GLU A 319 12.68 -0.90 24.38
N ILE A 320 11.86 -0.85 23.33
CA ILE A 320 10.41 -0.77 23.46
C ILE A 320 9.77 -1.92 22.67
N PRO A 321 8.90 -2.75 23.28
CA PRO A 321 8.07 -3.70 22.55
C PRO A 321 7.02 -2.95 21.72
N PHE A 322 6.42 -3.63 20.74
CA PHE A 322 5.35 -3.06 19.93
C PHE A 322 4.18 -4.03 19.80
N SER A 323 2.98 -3.48 19.65
CA SER A 323 1.76 -4.23 19.36
C SER A 323 1.24 -3.84 17.97
N GLU A 324 0.74 -4.82 17.22
CA GLU A 324 0.08 -4.61 15.92
C GLU A 324 -1.42 -4.81 16.05
N ILE A 325 -2.20 -3.86 15.54
CA ILE A 325 -3.64 -3.99 15.37
C ILE A 325 -3.94 -4.26 13.89
N ASP A 326 -4.63 -5.36 13.63
CA ASP A 326 -5.15 -5.67 12.29
C ASP A 326 -6.31 -4.73 11.93
N GLY A 327 -6.19 -4.03 10.80
CA GLY A 327 -7.24 -3.19 10.22
C GLY A 327 -6.70 -1.97 9.46
N ASP A 328 -7.61 -1.17 8.90
CA ASP A 328 -7.30 0.10 8.23
C ASP A 328 -7.68 1.25 9.16
N LEU A 329 -6.68 1.91 9.77
CA LEU A 329 -6.88 3.09 10.63
C LEU A 329 -7.82 4.10 9.96
N MET A 330 -7.78 4.23 8.63
CA MET A 330 -8.51 5.25 7.87
C MET A 330 -10.01 4.96 7.68
N ILE A 331 -10.45 3.71 7.88
CA ILE A 331 -11.89 3.37 7.92
C ILE A 331 -12.51 3.80 9.27
N GLY A 332 -11.71 3.83 10.34
CA GLY A 332 -12.16 4.29 11.68
C GLY A 332 -12.03 5.80 11.95
N LEU A 333 -11.46 6.60 11.03
CA LEU A 333 -11.24 8.04 11.25
C LEU A 333 -12.49 8.91 11.17
N HIS A 334 -13.63 8.34 10.80
CA HIS A 334 -14.92 9.04 10.81
C HIS A 334 -15.81 8.68 12.02
N GLY A 335 -15.27 7.94 13.01
CA GLY A 335 -15.97 7.63 14.25
C GLY A 335 -16.68 6.28 14.28
N GLU A 336 -16.56 5.46 13.24
CA GLU A 336 -17.03 4.07 13.25
C GLU A 336 -15.98 3.21 13.97
N LEU A 337 -16.30 2.80 15.19
CA LEU A 337 -15.52 1.86 15.97
C LEU A 337 -15.83 0.45 15.46
N PHE A 338 -14.80 -0.36 15.21
CA PHE A 338 -14.95 -1.82 15.11
C PHE A 338 -15.17 -2.41 16.50
N TYR A 339 -16.34 -2.17 17.08
CA TYR A 339 -16.94 -2.97 18.16
C TYR A 339 -18.45 -2.73 18.13
N GLU A 340 -19.14 -3.52 17.32
CA GLU A 340 -20.36 -4.23 17.72
C GLU A 340 -20.16 -5.72 17.40
#